data_AF-A0A517TWH9-F1
#
_entry.id   AF-A0A517TWH9-F1
#
_cell.length_a   1.000
_cell.length_b   1.000
_cell.length_c   1.000
_cell.angle_alpha   90.00
_cell.angle_beta   90.00
_cell.angle_gamma   90.00
#
_symmetry.space_group_name_H-M   'P 1'
#
loop_
_entity.id
_entity.type
_entity.pdbx_description
1 polymer ?
#
loop_
_entity_poly.entity_id
_entity_poly.type
_entity_poly.pdbx_seq_one_letter_code
_entity_poly.pdbx_strand_id
1 'polypeptide(L)'
;MKLIRLVAAASLMAAGAALAEVRAQQPAAPAVTPPTTDERYTEGAPTPEQLEAQRLAIWDSKEMVEAREWLVDHMARSARITPSQSKRYMDELERLNAEQLKLWLMTFEEQQAERARQRDSFERARRQSVDNAMRENQATQQAAENINRTRTEAAKIAQESLQSMQQQAQERSRQLVSDRDAAATAALQSSPYIWLNTLPWGPYAGYPVGGGAAIDPAAFQGVLGVRERQGTVAPGTPQSGVPIR
;
A
#
# COMPACT_ATOMS: atom_id res chain seq x y z
N MET A 1 32.98 4.44 22.67
CA MET A 1 32.13 3.35 22.15
C MET A 1 32.50 3.12 20.69
N LYS A 2 32.83 1.87 20.33
CA LYS A 2 33.54 1.49 19.11
C LYS A 2 32.60 1.43 17.91
N LEU A 3 33.11 1.96 16.79
CA LEU A 3 32.56 1.91 15.44
C LEU A 3 32.40 0.45 14.95
N ILE A 4 31.24 0.10 14.44
CA ILE A 4 31.05 -1.08 13.58
C ILE A 4 30.53 -0.56 12.24
N ARG A 5 31.47 -0.30 11.33
CA ARG A 5 31.22 -0.21 9.89
C ARG A 5 31.29 -1.64 9.38
N LEU A 6 30.18 -2.19 8.92
CA LEU A 6 30.17 -3.48 8.24
C LEU A 6 29.89 -3.25 6.74
N VAL A 7 30.92 -3.64 5.99
CA VAL A 7 31.03 -3.65 4.54
C VAL A 7 30.08 -4.70 3.98
N ALA A 8 29.31 -4.35 2.95
CA ALA A 8 28.71 -5.31 2.04
C ALA A 8 29.17 -4.98 0.62
N ALA A 9 30.22 -5.68 0.21
CA ALA A 9 30.63 -5.86 -1.17
C ALA A 9 29.94 -7.11 -1.75
N ALA A 10 29.95 -7.22 -3.09
CA ALA A 10 29.33 -8.25 -3.94
C ALA A 10 27.86 -7.95 -4.30
N SER A 11 27.46 -7.91 -5.58
CA SER A 11 27.85 -8.85 -6.64
C SER A 11 27.88 -8.20 -8.03
N LEU A 12 29.06 -8.30 -8.66
CA LEU A 12 29.25 -8.29 -10.11
C LEU A 12 28.79 -9.67 -10.63
N MET A 13 27.93 -9.75 -11.65
CA MET A 13 27.83 -10.89 -12.59
C MET A 13 26.81 -10.57 -13.71
N ALA A 14 27.30 -10.78 -14.94
CA ALA A 14 26.61 -11.24 -16.15
C ALA A 14 25.45 -10.42 -16.73
N ALA A 15 25.76 -9.67 -17.79
CA ALA A 15 24.90 -9.53 -18.97
C ALA A 15 25.82 -9.25 -20.19
N GLY A 16 26.49 -10.31 -20.64
CA GLY A 16 27.13 -10.35 -21.95
C GLY A 16 26.21 -11.03 -22.96
N ALA A 17 26.43 -10.69 -24.23
CA ALA A 17 25.84 -11.27 -25.45
C ALA A 17 24.46 -10.72 -25.89
N ALA A 18 24.52 -9.66 -26.72
CA ALA A 18 23.85 -9.62 -28.03
C ALA A 18 24.17 -8.30 -28.76
N LEU A 19 25.44 -8.07 -29.12
CA LEU A 19 25.76 -7.12 -30.20
C LEU A 19 25.67 -7.90 -31.51
N ALA A 20 24.44 -7.96 -32.04
CA ALA A 20 24.20 -8.42 -33.40
C ALA A 20 24.73 -7.36 -34.36
N GLU A 21 25.69 -7.81 -35.15
CA GLU A 21 26.42 -7.11 -36.18
C GLU A 21 25.48 -6.73 -37.34
N VAL A 22 25.04 -5.47 -37.38
CA VAL A 22 24.41 -4.87 -38.56
C VAL A 22 25.48 -4.08 -39.31
N ARG A 23 26.22 -4.80 -40.15
CA ARG A 23 27.09 -4.23 -41.17
C ARG A 23 26.41 -4.38 -42.52
N ALA A 24 25.62 -3.40 -42.92
CA ALA A 24 25.13 -3.29 -44.30
C ALA A 24 24.86 -1.84 -44.70
N GLN A 25 25.62 -1.40 -45.71
CA GLN A 25 25.26 -0.39 -46.71
C GLN A 25 25.13 1.06 -46.23
N GLN A 26 26.30 1.69 -46.08
CA GLN A 26 26.42 3.14 -46.27
C GLN A 26 26.45 3.43 -47.78
N PRO A 27 25.44 4.10 -48.38
CA PRO A 27 25.52 4.55 -49.75
C PRO A 27 26.64 5.60 -49.86
N ALA A 28 27.53 5.42 -50.84
CA ALA A 28 28.54 6.41 -51.19
C ALA A 28 27.84 7.72 -51.58
N ALA A 29 28.03 8.75 -50.77
CA ALA A 29 27.57 10.10 -51.05
C ALA A 29 28.33 10.66 -52.27
N PRO A 30 27.68 11.43 -53.15
CA PRO A 30 28.33 12.09 -54.27
C PRO A 30 29.37 13.09 -53.76
N ALA A 31 30.51 13.16 -54.46
CA ALA A 31 31.56 14.14 -54.21
C ALA A 31 31.00 15.56 -54.36
N VAL A 32 30.78 16.22 -53.23
CA VAL A 32 30.44 17.64 -53.17
C VAL A 32 31.75 18.42 -53.37
N THR A 33 31.84 19.17 -54.46
CA THR A 33 32.89 20.16 -54.69
C THR A 33 32.94 21.14 -53.53
N PRO A 34 34.13 21.47 -52.98
CA PRO A 34 34.23 22.44 -51.89
C PRO A 34 33.68 23.79 -52.38
N PRO A 35 32.79 24.45 -51.62
CA PRO A 35 32.37 25.80 -51.96
C PRO A 35 33.59 26.72 -51.91
N THR A 36 33.74 27.50 -52.97
CA THR A 36 34.68 28.61 -53.09
C THR A 36 34.60 29.48 -51.84
N THR A 37 35.75 29.62 -51.16
CA THR A 37 35.96 30.49 -50.00
C THR A 37 35.51 31.91 -50.35
N ASP A 38 34.35 32.31 -49.82
CA ASP A 38 33.86 33.68 -49.88
C ASP A 38 34.67 34.51 -48.88
N GLU A 39 35.61 35.34 -49.36
CA GLU A 39 36.49 36.21 -48.56
C GLU A 39 35.76 37.40 -47.90
N ARG A 40 34.51 37.23 -47.47
CA ARG A 40 33.65 38.33 -46.96
C ARG A 40 33.30 38.26 -45.47
N TYR A 41 34.03 37.49 -44.67
CA TYR A 41 33.96 37.55 -43.21
C TYR A 41 35.36 37.68 -42.60
N THR A 42 35.96 38.86 -42.76
CA THR A 42 36.97 39.38 -41.82
C THR A 42 36.28 40.29 -40.81
N GLU A 43 35.30 39.75 -40.11
CA GLU A 43 34.84 40.37 -38.87
C GLU A 43 35.95 40.07 -37.85
N GLY A 44 36.67 41.13 -37.46
CA GLY A 44 37.92 41.03 -36.71
C GLY A 44 37.78 40.07 -35.55
N ALA A 45 38.61 39.03 -35.52
CA ALA A 45 38.64 38.08 -34.43
C ALA A 45 38.73 38.86 -33.11
N PRO A 46 37.82 38.58 -32.14
CA PRO A 46 37.75 39.36 -30.91
C PRO A 46 39.11 39.35 -30.23
N THR A 47 39.55 40.53 -29.80
CA THR A 47 40.84 40.65 -29.10
C THR A 47 40.79 39.87 -27.78
N PRO A 48 41.93 39.37 -27.26
CA PRO A 48 41.96 38.65 -25.99
C PRO A 48 41.28 39.42 -24.84
N GLU A 49 41.44 40.75 -24.83
CA GLU A 49 40.79 41.64 -23.85
C GLU A 49 39.25 41.63 -23.96
N GLN A 50 38.70 41.56 -25.18
CA GLN A 50 37.26 41.48 -25.38
C GLN A 50 36.70 40.12 -24.94
N LEU A 51 37.45 39.03 -25.12
CA LEU A 51 37.07 37.71 -24.65
C LEU A 51 37.07 37.63 -23.12
N GLU A 52 38.06 38.24 -22.46
CA GLU A 52 38.10 38.33 -21.00
C GLU A 52 36.97 39.21 -20.44
N ALA A 53 36.67 40.33 -21.08
CA ALA A 53 35.55 41.19 -20.70
C ALA A 53 34.21 40.45 -20.82
N GLN A 54 34.00 39.66 -21.88
CA GLN A 54 32.83 38.81 -22.03
C GLN A 54 32.75 37.72 -20.96
N ARG A 55 33.88 37.05 -20.65
CA ARG A 55 33.95 36.07 -19.57
C ARG A 55 33.56 36.70 -18.23
N LEU A 56 34.11 37.85 -17.90
CA LEU A 56 33.80 38.58 -16.67
C LEU A 56 32.32 39.01 -16.63
N ALA A 57 31.76 39.49 -17.74
CA ALA A 57 30.35 39.85 -17.81
C ALA A 57 29.41 38.65 -17.53
N ILE A 58 29.75 37.46 -18.03
CA ILE A 58 28.99 36.23 -17.70
C ILE A 58 29.27 35.79 -16.27
N TRP A 59 30.52 35.89 -15.81
CA TRP A 59 30.91 35.55 -14.43
C TRP A 59 30.17 36.39 -13.38
N ASP A 60 29.98 37.68 -13.65
CA ASP A 60 29.30 38.63 -12.77
C ASP A 60 27.78 38.71 -13.04
N SER A 61 27.27 37.89 -13.97
CA SER A 61 25.84 37.77 -14.19
C SER A 61 25.14 37.22 -12.94
N LYS A 62 23.91 37.68 -12.71
CA LYS A 62 23.10 37.26 -11.55
C LYS A 62 22.94 35.74 -11.49
N GLU A 63 22.64 35.11 -12.62
CA GLU A 63 22.46 33.66 -12.75
C GLU A 63 23.73 32.91 -12.34
N MET A 64 24.90 33.40 -12.76
CA MET A 64 26.18 32.78 -12.40
C MET A 64 26.51 32.94 -10.91
N VAL A 65 26.22 34.10 -10.32
CA VAL A 65 26.39 34.32 -8.87
C VAL A 65 25.53 33.34 -8.08
N GLU A 66 24.23 33.23 -8.41
CA GLU A 66 23.31 32.28 -7.77
C GLU A 66 23.76 30.83 -7.96
N ALA A 67 24.24 30.48 -9.17
CA ALA A 67 24.77 29.15 -9.45
C ALA A 67 26.00 28.83 -8.59
N ARG A 68 26.92 29.78 -8.41
CA ARG A 68 28.11 29.61 -7.55
C ARG A 68 27.73 29.45 -6.09
N GLU A 69 26.85 30.30 -5.57
CA GLU A 69 26.39 30.21 -4.18
C GLU A 69 25.73 28.85 -3.89
N TRP A 70 24.84 28.42 -4.79
CA TRP A 70 24.22 27.11 -4.71
C TRP A 70 25.26 25.99 -4.75
N LEU A 71 26.28 26.11 -5.59
CA LEU A 71 27.32 25.09 -5.74
C LEU A 71 28.20 24.97 -4.49
N VAL A 72 28.59 26.09 -3.88
CA VAL A 72 29.30 26.10 -2.59
C VAL A 72 28.48 25.39 -1.52
N ASP A 73 27.20 25.76 -1.40
CA ASP A 73 26.31 25.17 -0.40
C ASP A 73 26.03 23.68 -0.68
N HIS A 74 25.88 23.29 -1.95
CA HIS A 74 25.72 21.89 -2.34
C HIS A 74 26.96 21.05 -2.01
N MET A 75 28.16 21.56 -2.30
CA MET A 75 29.41 20.87 -1.98
C MET A 75 29.66 20.80 -0.47
N ALA A 76 29.31 21.85 0.29
CA ALA A 76 29.39 21.84 1.75
C ALA A 76 28.46 20.81 2.39
N ARG A 77 27.26 20.63 1.84
CA ARG A 77 26.29 19.62 2.30
C ARG A 77 26.62 18.21 1.82
N SER A 78 27.39 18.07 0.76
CA SER A 78 27.80 16.77 0.22
C SER A 78 28.91 16.14 1.06
N ALA A 79 28.60 15.05 1.76
CA ALA A 79 29.60 14.30 2.54
C ALA A 79 30.73 13.67 1.69
N ARG A 80 30.61 13.70 0.35
CA ARG A 80 31.56 13.10 -0.58
C ARG A 80 32.63 14.06 -1.08
N ILE A 81 32.41 15.37 -0.98
CA ILE A 81 33.29 16.38 -1.55
C ILE A 81 34.07 17.03 -0.41
N THR A 82 35.39 16.97 -0.51
CA THR A 82 36.26 17.65 0.45
C THR A 82 36.31 19.16 0.14
N PRO A 83 36.53 20.03 1.14
CA PRO A 83 36.64 21.47 0.89
C PRO A 83 37.75 21.84 -0.12
N SER A 84 38.82 21.06 -0.19
CA SER A 84 39.89 21.25 -1.18
C SER A 84 39.46 20.93 -2.61
N GLN A 85 38.64 19.89 -2.82
CA GLN A 85 38.04 19.59 -4.11
C GLN A 85 37.05 20.67 -4.54
N SER A 86 36.27 21.20 -3.59
CA SER A 86 35.35 22.30 -3.85
C SER A 86 36.08 23.55 -4.36
N LYS A 87 37.20 23.92 -3.72
CA LYS A 87 38.04 25.04 -4.19
C LYS A 87 38.61 24.78 -5.59
N ARG A 88 39.18 23.58 -5.82
CA ARG A 88 39.71 23.22 -7.14
C ARG A 88 38.65 23.32 -8.24
N TYR A 89 37.44 22.86 -7.97
CA TYR A 89 36.34 22.96 -8.93
C TYR A 89 35.96 24.41 -9.22
N MET A 90 35.95 25.29 -8.21
CA MET A 90 35.72 26.73 -8.42
C MET A 90 36.84 27.39 -9.22
N ASP A 91 38.10 27.03 -8.94
CA ASP A 91 39.26 27.53 -9.70
C ASP A 91 39.20 27.07 -11.18
N GLU A 92 38.74 25.84 -11.43
CA GLU A 92 38.50 25.32 -12.78
C GLU A 92 37.38 26.07 -13.48
N LEU A 93 36.27 26.33 -12.77
CA LEU A 93 35.13 27.09 -13.27
C LEU A 93 35.52 28.51 -13.68
N GLU A 94 36.35 29.17 -12.88
CA GLU A 94 36.86 30.51 -13.17
C GLU A 94 37.72 30.52 -14.44
N ARG A 95 38.49 29.46 -14.70
CA ARG A 95 39.38 29.37 -15.87
C ARG A 95 38.66 29.05 -17.19
N LEU A 96 37.36 28.76 -17.16
CA LEU A 96 36.60 28.46 -18.38
C LEU A 96 36.50 29.69 -19.29
N ASN A 97 36.52 29.45 -20.61
CA ASN A 97 36.25 30.49 -21.60
C ASN A 97 34.77 30.93 -21.54
N ALA A 98 34.44 32.12 -22.02
CA ALA A 98 33.10 32.69 -22.02
C ALA A 98 32.03 31.73 -22.61
N GLU A 99 32.33 31.09 -23.75
CA GLU A 99 31.43 30.12 -24.38
C GLU A 99 31.20 28.88 -23.51
N GLN A 100 32.26 28.36 -22.90
CA GLN A 100 32.19 27.20 -22.01
C GLN A 100 31.40 27.52 -20.75
N LEU A 101 31.57 28.74 -20.23
CA LEU A 101 30.87 29.21 -19.04
C LEU A 101 29.37 29.39 -19.31
N LYS A 102 29.01 29.91 -20.49
CA LYS A 102 27.62 30.00 -20.94
C LYS A 102 26.98 28.62 -21.10
N LEU A 103 27.70 27.67 -21.73
CA LEU A 103 27.21 26.30 -21.88
C LEU A 103 27.03 25.64 -20.52
N TRP A 104 27.99 25.82 -19.61
CA TRP A 104 27.92 25.32 -18.25
C TRP A 104 26.67 25.86 -17.53
N LEU A 105 26.43 27.17 -17.60
CA LEU A 105 25.27 27.81 -16.97
C LEU A 105 23.96 27.24 -17.50
N MET A 106 23.82 27.08 -18.81
CA MET A 106 22.64 26.48 -19.43
C MET A 106 22.40 25.05 -18.92
N THR A 107 23.45 24.23 -18.85
CA THR A 107 23.32 22.86 -18.32
C THR A 107 23.02 22.84 -16.82
N PHE A 108 23.51 23.82 -16.07
CA PHE A 108 23.24 23.95 -14.65
C PHE A 108 21.77 24.28 -14.38
N GLU A 109 21.21 25.22 -15.15
CA GLU A 109 19.80 25.60 -15.07
C GLU A 109 18.87 24.43 -15.43
N GLU A 110 19.20 23.68 -16.49
CA GLU A 110 18.44 22.48 -16.86
C GLU A 110 18.45 21.45 -15.73
N GLN A 111 19.62 21.20 -15.13
CA GLN A 111 19.74 20.30 -13.98
C GLN A 111 18.99 20.81 -12.74
N GLN A 112 18.93 22.12 -12.52
CA GLN A 112 18.12 22.70 -11.44
C GLN A 112 16.63 22.51 -11.70
N ALA A 113 16.17 22.78 -12.91
CA ALA A 113 14.78 22.59 -13.31
C ALA A 113 14.37 21.11 -13.16
N GLU A 114 15.23 20.18 -13.57
CA GLU A 114 14.98 18.75 -13.44
C GLU A 114 14.94 18.32 -11.96
N ARG A 115 15.86 18.81 -11.13
CA ARG A 115 15.83 18.57 -9.68
C ARG A 115 14.57 19.12 -9.03
N ALA A 116 14.08 20.29 -9.46
CA ALA A 116 12.83 20.85 -8.97
C ALA A 116 11.64 19.95 -9.34
N ARG A 117 11.55 19.50 -10.60
CA ARG A 117 10.51 18.55 -11.05
C ARG A 117 10.51 17.25 -10.26
N GLN A 118 11.69 16.71 -9.95
CA GLN A 118 11.83 15.49 -9.15
C GLN A 118 11.39 15.70 -7.70
N ARG A 119 11.68 16.88 -7.11
CA ARG A 119 11.17 17.24 -5.78
C ARG A 119 9.65 17.37 -5.79
N ASP A 120 9.09 18.06 -6.77
CA ASP A 120 7.64 18.24 -6.89
C ASP A 120 6.89 16.93 -7.12
N SER A 121 7.46 16.01 -7.90
CA SER A 121 6.87 14.68 -8.10
C SER A 121 6.94 13.85 -6.81
N PHE A 122 8.06 13.87 -6.10
CA PHE A 122 8.22 13.20 -4.82
C PHE A 122 7.27 13.77 -3.75
N GLU A 123 7.16 15.09 -3.65
CA GLU A 123 6.25 15.74 -2.70
C GLU A 123 4.79 15.39 -2.98
N ARG A 124 4.37 15.39 -4.25
CA ARG A 124 3.02 14.95 -4.63
C ARG A 124 2.76 13.49 -4.25
N ALA A 125 3.70 12.59 -4.56
CA ALA A 125 3.59 11.19 -4.19
C ALA A 125 3.52 11.00 -2.66
N ARG A 126 4.33 11.76 -1.91
CA ARG A 126 4.32 11.76 -0.44
C ARG A 126 2.98 12.22 0.11
N ARG A 127 2.41 13.32 -0.40
CA ARG A 127 1.10 13.83 0.02
C ARG A 127 0.00 12.80 -0.24
N GLN A 128 -0.02 12.21 -1.43
CA GLN A 128 -0.97 11.14 -1.76
C GLN A 128 -0.83 9.91 -0.85
N SER A 129 0.40 9.51 -0.51
CA SER A 129 0.64 8.41 0.42
C SER A 129 0.10 8.72 1.82
N VAL A 130 0.31 9.94 2.32
CA VAL A 130 -0.22 10.38 3.62
C VAL A 130 -1.75 10.43 3.60
N ASP A 131 -2.36 10.98 2.55
CA ASP A 131 -3.81 11.06 2.40
C ASP A 131 -4.46 9.66 2.32
N ASN A 132 -3.81 8.72 1.64
CA ASN A 132 -4.26 7.33 1.58
C ASN A 132 -4.22 6.68 2.96
N ALA A 133 -3.11 6.84 3.69
CA ALA A 133 -2.95 6.29 5.04
C ALA A 133 -3.97 6.90 6.03
N MET A 134 -4.26 8.19 5.91
CA MET A 134 -5.30 8.84 6.73
C MET A 134 -6.69 8.29 6.44
N ARG A 135 -7.04 8.11 5.15
CA ARG A 135 -8.34 7.53 4.75
C ARG A 135 -8.49 6.09 5.22
N GLU A 136 -7.44 5.29 5.11
CA GLU A 136 -7.43 3.91 5.59
C GLU A 136 -7.62 3.87 7.12
N ASN A 137 -6.91 4.70 7.87
CA ASN A 137 -7.06 4.79 9.32
C ASN A 137 -8.49 5.20 9.73
N GLN A 138 -9.08 6.19 9.06
CA GLN A 138 -10.48 6.58 9.28
C GLN A 138 -11.45 5.42 9.00
N ALA A 139 -11.25 4.68 7.91
CA ALA A 139 -12.07 3.51 7.59
C ALA A 139 -11.92 2.40 8.65
N THR A 140 -10.70 2.17 9.15
CA THR A 140 -10.45 1.21 10.24
C THR A 140 -11.15 1.64 11.54
N GLN A 141 -11.11 2.92 11.89
CA GLN A 141 -11.80 3.45 13.08
C GLN A 141 -13.32 3.26 12.97
N GLN A 142 -13.91 3.62 11.83
CA GLN A 142 -15.34 3.42 11.59
C GLN A 142 -15.72 1.94 11.62
N ALA A 143 -14.88 1.05 11.08
CA ALA A 143 -15.11 -0.39 11.15
C ALA A 143 -15.09 -0.90 12.60
N ALA A 144 -14.15 -0.42 13.43
CA ALA A 144 -14.08 -0.77 14.85
C ALA A 144 -15.32 -0.29 15.62
N GLU A 145 -15.79 0.93 15.37
CA GLU A 145 -17.02 1.47 15.95
C GLU A 145 -18.25 0.62 15.58
N ASN A 146 -18.38 0.24 14.31
CA ASN A 146 -19.47 -0.61 13.83
C ASN A 146 -19.46 -2.00 14.47
N ILE A 147 -18.27 -2.58 14.69
CA ILE A 147 -18.12 -3.86 15.40
C ILE A 147 -18.57 -3.71 16.85
N ASN A 148 -18.15 -2.64 17.53
CA ASN A 148 -18.53 -2.38 18.92
C ASN A 148 -20.05 -2.17 19.06
N ARG A 149 -20.66 -1.44 18.13
CA ARG A 149 -22.12 -1.26 18.08
C ARG A 149 -22.85 -2.58 17.92
N THR A 150 -22.48 -3.36 16.90
CA THR A 150 -23.08 -4.68 16.63
C THR A 150 -22.93 -5.62 17.82
N ARG A 151 -21.76 -5.62 18.48
CA ARG A 151 -21.51 -6.44 19.66
C ARG A 151 -22.39 -6.02 20.85
N THR A 152 -22.59 -4.72 21.03
CA THR A 152 -23.45 -4.18 22.10
C THR A 152 -24.91 -4.54 21.86
N GLU A 153 -25.38 -4.42 20.61
CA GLU A 153 -26.74 -4.81 20.22
C GLU A 153 -26.95 -6.32 20.38
N ALA A 154 -26.00 -7.15 19.95
CA ALA A 154 -26.05 -8.60 20.14
C ALA A 154 -26.06 -8.99 21.62
N ALA A 155 -25.26 -8.33 22.46
CA ALA A 155 -25.25 -8.56 23.90
C ALA A 155 -26.60 -8.20 24.55
N LYS A 156 -27.21 -7.09 24.12
CA LYS A 156 -28.55 -6.68 24.59
C LYS A 156 -29.61 -7.72 24.22
N ILE A 157 -29.64 -8.19 22.97
CA ILE A 157 -30.58 -9.22 22.51
C ILE A 157 -30.39 -10.52 23.31
N ALA A 158 -29.14 -10.92 23.56
CA ALA A 158 -28.85 -12.10 24.37
C ALA A 158 -29.31 -11.94 25.83
N GLN A 159 -29.21 -10.74 26.39
CA GLN A 159 -29.71 -10.45 27.73
C GLN A 159 -31.24 -10.50 27.79
N GLU A 160 -31.92 -9.92 26.81
CA GLU A 160 -33.38 -9.96 26.69
C GLU A 160 -33.90 -11.39 26.53
N SER A 161 -33.21 -12.24 25.76
CA SER A 161 -33.58 -13.65 25.58
C SER A 161 -33.36 -14.50 26.84
N LEU A 162 -32.30 -14.22 27.61
CA LEU A 162 -32.10 -14.87 28.91
C LEU A 162 -33.19 -14.45 29.92
N GLN A 163 -33.58 -13.18 29.93
CA GLN A 163 -34.66 -12.69 30.79
C GLN A 163 -36.00 -13.31 30.43
N SER A 164 -36.35 -13.39 29.14
CA SER A 164 -37.60 -14.01 28.71
C SER A 164 -37.64 -15.51 29.04
N MET A 165 -36.52 -16.21 28.89
CA MET A 165 -36.40 -17.62 29.28
C MET A 165 -36.59 -17.82 30.79
N GLN A 166 -36.02 -16.93 31.61
CA GLN A 166 -36.22 -16.96 33.06
C GLN A 166 -37.67 -16.71 33.46
N GLN A 167 -38.34 -15.75 32.82
CA GLN A 167 -39.76 -15.47 33.06
C GLN A 167 -40.63 -16.68 32.68
N GLN A 168 -40.39 -17.28 31.51
CA GLN A 168 -41.13 -18.45 31.06
C GLN A 168 -40.91 -19.65 32.00
N ALA A 169 -39.68 -19.86 32.48
CA ALA A 169 -39.39 -20.92 33.45
C ALA A 169 -40.11 -20.69 34.79
N GLN A 170 -40.19 -19.45 35.26
CA GLN A 170 -40.95 -19.09 36.46
C GLN A 170 -42.45 -19.33 36.28
N GLU A 171 -43.03 -18.90 35.16
CA GLU A 171 -44.45 -19.15 34.86
C GLU A 171 -44.77 -20.63 34.82
N ARG A 172 -43.92 -21.43 34.14
CA ARG A 172 -44.08 -22.88 34.08
C ARG A 172 -44.01 -23.50 35.46
N SER A 173 -43.10 -23.03 36.32
CA SER A 173 -43.01 -23.53 37.70
C SER A 173 -44.28 -23.21 38.50
N ARG A 174 -44.87 -22.02 38.31
CA ARG A 174 -46.14 -21.64 38.96
C ARG A 174 -47.30 -22.48 38.46
N GLN A 175 -47.38 -22.74 37.15
CA GLN A 175 -48.38 -23.62 36.56
C GLN A 175 -48.29 -25.03 37.15
N LEU A 176 -47.09 -25.61 37.19
CA LEU A 176 -46.86 -26.94 37.77
C LEU A 176 -47.28 -27.03 39.26
N VAL A 177 -47.05 -25.96 40.04
CA VAL A 177 -47.53 -25.89 41.43
C VAL A 177 -49.06 -25.84 41.46
N SER A 178 -49.70 -25.00 40.63
CA SER A 178 -51.16 -24.89 40.60
C SER A 178 -51.83 -26.20 40.15
N ASP A 179 -51.25 -26.89 39.17
CA ASP A 179 -51.74 -28.18 38.68
C ASP A 179 -51.64 -29.25 39.78
N ARG A 180 -50.55 -29.22 40.56
CA ARG A 180 -50.35 -30.12 41.70
C ARG A 180 -51.38 -29.87 42.81
N ASP A 181 -51.67 -28.62 43.13
CA ASP A 181 -52.66 -28.26 44.15
C ASP A 181 -54.09 -28.60 43.69
N ALA A 182 -54.41 -28.36 42.42
CA ALA A 182 -55.69 -28.76 41.82
C ALA A 182 -55.87 -30.29 41.86
N ALA A 183 -54.83 -31.05 41.50
CA ALA A 183 -54.85 -32.51 41.59
C ALA A 183 -55.01 -33.01 43.03
N ALA A 184 -54.35 -32.39 44.00
CA ALA A 184 -54.50 -32.72 45.42
C ALA A 184 -55.93 -32.44 45.92
N THR A 185 -56.53 -31.32 45.49
CA THR A 185 -57.92 -30.96 45.86
C THR A 185 -58.93 -31.93 45.25
N ALA A 186 -58.74 -32.32 43.97
CA ALA A 186 -59.57 -33.32 43.32
C ALA A 186 -59.50 -34.69 44.01
N ALA A 187 -58.32 -35.08 44.50
CA ALA A 187 -58.14 -36.32 45.27
C ALA A 187 -58.86 -36.30 46.63
N LEU A 188 -59.09 -35.12 47.22
CA LEU A 188 -59.86 -34.99 48.47
C LEU A 188 -61.38 -34.97 48.25
N GLN A 189 -61.84 -34.58 47.06
CA GLN A 189 -63.26 -34.56 46.69
C GLN A 189 -63.77 -35.85 46.04
N SER A 190 -62.89 -36.80 45.69
CA SER A 190 -63.32 -38.12 45.24
C SER A 190 -63.98 -38.88 46.39
N SER A 191 -65.31 -38.80 46.39
CA SER A 191 -66.27 -39.38 47.33
C SER A 191 -66.02 -40.88 47.62
N PRO A 192 -66.24 -41.34 48.87
CA PRO A 192 -65.91 -42.69 49.35
C PRO A 192 -66.99 -43.73 49.00
N TYR A 193 -67.37 -43.83 47.73
CA TYR A 193 -68.25 -44.92 47.25
C TYR A 193 -67.79 -45.45 45.89
N ILE A 194 -66.66 -46.16 45.90
CA ILE A 194 -66.43 -47.24 44.93
C ILE A 194 -66.21 -48.50 45.75
N TRP A 195 -67.31 -49.10 46.17
CA TRP A 195 -67.34 -50.49 46.58
C TRP A 195 -67.19 -51.35 45.33
N LEU A 196 -66.16 -52.20 45.36
CA LEU A 196 -66.05 -53.50 44.69
C LEU A 196 -66.93 -53.72 43.44
N ASN A 197 -66.30 -53.79 42.26
CA ASN A 197 -66.59 -54.91 41.37
C ASN A 197 -65.46 -55.20 40.36
N THR A 198 -65.03 -56.47 40.38
CA THR A 198 -64.44 -57.27 39.30
C THR A 198 -63.05 -56.93 38.72
N LEU A 199 -62.03 -57.54 39.33
CA LEU A 199 -60.91 -58.23 38.64
C LEU A 199 -61.47 -59.24 37.59
N PRO A 200 -60.77 -59.64 36.49
CA PRO A 200 -59.44 -60.29 36.56
C PRO A 200 -58.49 -60.13 35.33
N TRP A 201 -57.18 -60.32 35.59
CA TRP A 201 -56.19 -60.97 34.72
C TRP A 201 -56.34 -60.89 33.19
N GLY A 202 -55.47 -60.09 32.55
CA GLY A 202 -55.16 -60.17 31.11
C GLY A 202 -53.64 -60.04 30.88
N PRO A 203 -53.03 -60.87 30.02
CA PRO A 203 -51.59 -61.08 29.98
C PRO A 203 -50.85 -59.99 29.21
N TYR A 204 -49.57 -59.81 29.56
CA TYR A 204 -48.46 -59.48 28.65
C TYR A 204 -48.87 -59.12 27.22
N ALA A 205 -49.04 -57.82 26.94
CA ALA A 205 -49.03 -57.27 25.59
C ALA A 205 -47.85 -56.29 25.51
N GLY A 206 -46.85 -56.67 24.72
CA GLY A 206 -45.57 -56.01 24.64
C GLY A 206 -45.66 -54.55 24.20
N TYR A 207 -44.84 -53.72 24.83
CA TYR A 207 -44.46 -52.45 24.23
C TYR A 207 -43.54 -52.75 23.02
N PRO A 208 -43.83 -52.17 21.84
CA PRO A 208 -42.91 -52.25 20.73
C PRO A 208 -41.63 -51.50 21.11
N VAL A 209 -40.50 -52.21 21.02
CA VAL A 209 -39.18 -51.64 20.81
C VAL A 209 -39.23 -50.96 19.43
N GLY A 210 -39.77 -49.74 19.41
CA GLY A 210 -39.98 -48.94 18.22
C GLY A 210 -38.89 -47.89 18.06
N GLY A 211 -38.11 -48.03 17.00
CA GLY A 211 -37.57 -46.88 16.27
C GLY A 211 -36.35 -46.20 16.88
N GLY A 212 -35.22 -46.90 16.92
CA GLY A 212 -33.95 -46.23 16.69
C GLY A 212 -33.95 -45.68 15.26
N ALA A 213 -34.46 -44.46 15.08
CA ALA A 213 -34.12 -43.69 13.90
C ALA A 213 -32.60 -43.52 13.94
N ALA A 214 -31.90 -44.21 13.05
CA ALA A 214 -30.52 -43.91 12.75
C ALA A 214 -30.48 -42.44 12.34
N ILE A 215 -29.99 -41.59 13.24
CA ILE A 215 -29.61 -40.22 12.92
C ILE A 215 -28.45 -40.39 11.95
N ASP A 216 -28.75 -40.24 10.67
CA ASP A 216 -27.73 -40.14 9.63
C ASP A 216 -26.90 -38.86 9.91
N PRO A 217 -25.62 -38.97 10.26
CA PRO A 217 -24.78 -37.79 10.51
C PRO A 217 -24.59 -36.92 9.26
N ALA A 218 -25.00 -37.39 8.07
CA ALA A 218 -24.99 -36.58 6.85
C ALA A 218 -26.07 -35.48 6.82
N ALA A 219 -27.10 -35.54 7.65
CA ALA A 219 -28.17 -34.53 7.67
C ALA A 219 -27.79 -33.19 8.35
N PHE A 220 -26.62 -33.12 9.01
CA PHE A 220 -26.11 -31.90 9.65
C PHE A 220 -25.08 -31.12 8.83
N GLN A 221 -24.88 -31.46 7.56
CA GLN A 221 -23.90 -30.80 6.68
C GLN A 221 -24.47 -29.58 5.91
N GLY A 222 -25.55 -28.95 6.41
CA GLY A 222 -26.27 -27.90 5.68
C GLY A 222 -26.45 -26.54 6.38
N VAL A 223 -26.13 -26.40 7.67
CA VAL A 223 -26.48 -25.17 8.45
C VAL A 223 -25.26 -24.52 9.12
N LEU A 224 -24.11 -24.56 8.45
CA LEU A 224 -23.07 -23.57 8.64
C LEU A 224 -22.70 -23.05 7.26
N GLY A 225 -23.46 -22.05 6.81
CA GLY A 225 -23.11 -21.20 5.69
C GLY A 225 -21.85 -20.41 5.99
N VAL A 226 -20.69 -21.07 5.97
CA VAL A 226 -19.42 -20.43 5.67
C VAL A 226 -19.47 -20.18 4.17
N ARG A 227 -20.03 -19.03 3.81
CA ARG A 227 -19.88 -18.43 2.49
C ARG A 227 -18.39 -18.11 2.35
N GLU A 228 -17.62 -19.07 1.84
CA GLU A 228 -16.36 -18.75 1.18
C GLU A 228 -16.71 -17.75 0.08
N ARG A 229 -16.38 -16.48 0.32
CA ARG A 229 -16.24 -15.51 -0.76
C ARG A 229 -15.11 -16.02 -1.63
N GLN A 230 -15.45 -16.80 -2.65
CA GLN A 230 -14.65 -16.87 -3.86
C GLN A 230 -14.58 -15.43 -4.39
N GLY A 231 -13.49 -14.75 -4.03
CA GLY A 231 -13.10 -13.52 -4.67
C GLY A 231 -12.88 -13.83 -6.13
N THR A 232 -13.79 -13.37 -6.97
CA THR A 232 -13.58 -13.15 -8.39
C THR A 232 -12.40 -12.19 -8.54
N VAL A 233 -11.19 -12.75 -8.59
CA VAL A 233 -10.01 -12.03 -9.06
C VAL A 233 -10.19 -11.92 -10.56
N ALA A 234 -10.55 -10.71 -11.00
CA ALA A 234 -10.57 -10.34 -12.40
C ALA A 234 -9.17 -10.58 -13.01
N PRO A 235 -9.05 -11.31 -14.14
CA PRO A 235 -7.81 -11.35 -14.89
C PRO A 235 -7.70 -10.05 -15.70
N GLY A 236 -7.11 -9.03 -15.07
CA GLY A 236 -6.67 -7.80 -15.71
C GLY A 236 -5.15 -7.69 -15.64
N THR A 237 -4.45 -8.41 -16.52
CA THR A 237 -3.12 -8.00 -17.00
C THR A 237 -3.25 -6.71 -17.82
N PRO A 238 -2.17 -5.97 -18.15
CA PRO A 238 -0.75 -6.14 -17.81
C PRO A 238 -0.07 -4.83 -17.32
N GLN A 239 1.14 -4.90 -16.73
CA GLN A 239 2.21 -3.98 -17.14
C GLN A 239 3.59 -4.41 -16.64
N SER A 240 4.34 -4.97 -17.59
CA SER A 240 5.75 -4.73 -17.88
C SER A 240 6.52 -3.87 -16.87
N GLY A 241 7.17 -4.52 -15.91
CA GLY A 241 8.28 -3.96 -15.17
C GLY A 241 9.58 -4.14 -15.96
N VAL A 242 10.03 -3.08 -16.61
CA VAL A 242 11.41 -2.97 -17.13
C VAL A 242 12.35 -2.85 -15.94
N PRO A 243 13.37 -3.71 -15.80
CA PRO A 243 14.43 -3.47 -14.83
C PRO A 243 15.36 -2.36 -15.38
N ILE A 244 15.33 -1.19 -14.75
CA ILE A 244 16.39 -0.18 -14.92
C ILE A 244 17.64 -0.73 -14.21
N ARG A 245 18.65 -1.12 -15.01
CA ARG A 245 20.06 -1.20 -14.63
C ARG A 245 20.80 -0.06 -15.29
#